data_AF-A0A0F5ZMV0-F1
#
_entry.id   AF-A0A0F5ZMV0-F1
#
_cell.length_a   1.000
_cell.length_b   1.000
_cell.length_c   1.000
_cell.angle_alpha   90.00
_cell.angle_beta   90.00
_cell.angle_gamma   90.00
#
_symmetry.space_group_name_H-M   'P 1'
#
loop_
_entity.id
_entity.type
_entity.pdbx_description
1 polymer ?
#
loop_
_entity_poly.entity_id
_entity_poly.type
_entity_poly.pdbx_seq_one_letter_code
_entity_poly.pdbx_strand_id
1 'polypeptide(L)'
;MPKGSMIIQAADKAGISIPRFCYHEKLPIAANCRMCLVDVEKSPKPAPACATPVMDGMKVATRSEKALKFQRSVMEFLLINHPLDCPICDQGGECELQDVSLGYGRSVSRFNERKRVVPDEDMGPLVATEMTRCIQCTRCVRFTADVAGTYELGGMYRGENLQIGTFDGKPLTTELSGNVVDVCPVGALTNKVFQFRARPWELTARESLGYHDAMGSNLFLHVRRGEVLRTVPRDNEAVNECWLSDRDRYSHQGLYSEDRAVKPLRKVNGEWKEVSWAEGLAAAVEILKANQGDNLGVLVHPSTSNEEGALLARLAKGLGSSNIDHRINNRDSPTLQPPKCSACRWPNRRRRPHRRSGQQHPPRTAAAARPPAQGADHQGREDPRRQSGGLRLRLQHCRQADRWCQAVPHPRRAPTPWA
;
A
#
# COMPACT_ATOMS: atom_id res chain seq x y z
N MET A 1 -29.45 4.08 -14.01
CA MET A 1 -28.01 4.34 -13.79
C MET A 1 -27.73 5.83 -13.92
N PRO A 2 -26.67 6.38 -13.30
CA PRO A 2 -26.20 7.73 -13.58
C PRO A 2 -25.87 7.93 -15.07
N LYS A 3 -26.01 9.17 -15.57
CA LYS A 3 -25.56 9.52 -16.93
C LYS A 3 -24.04 9.38 -17.00
N GLY A 4 -23.53 8.73 -18.05
CA GLY A 4 -22.11 8.50 -18.27
C GLY A 4 -21.53 7.24 -17.62
N SER A 5 -22.31 6.46 -16.86
CA SER A 5 -21.88 5.12 -16.42
C SER A 5 -21.65 4.18 -17.60
N MET A 6 -20.64 3.32 -17.51
CA MET A 6 -20.32 2.33 -18.55
C MET A 6 -21.22 1.09 -18.44
N ILE A 7 -21.41 0.36 -19.54
CA ILE A 7 -22.19 -0.90 -19.54
C ILE A 7 -21.69 -1.87 -18.47
N ILE A 8 -20.37 -1.99 -18.28
CA ILE A 8 -19.80 -2.91 -17.28
C ILE A 8 -20.25 -2.56 -15.85
N GLN A 9 -20.22 -1.28 -15.47
CA GLN A 9 -20.67 -0.79 -14.17
C GLN A 9 -22.18 -0.99 -13.97
N ALA A 10 -22.96 -0.90 -15.06
CA ALA A 10 -24.40 -1.16 -15.03
C ALA A 10 -24.71 -2.66 -14.90
N ALA A 11 -23.90 -3.53 -15.50
CA ALA A 11 -24.01 -4.98 -15.41
C ALA A 11 -23.58 -5.50 -14.03
N ASP A 12 -22.47 -4.98 -13.48
CA ASP A 12 -21.98 -5.31 -12.13
C ASP A 12 -23.04 -4.96 -11.07
N LYS A 13 -23.65 -3.77 -11.17
CA LYS A 13 -24.78 -3.35 -10.30
C LYS A 13 -26.08 -4.12 -10.52
N ALA A 14 -26.15 -4.96 -11.55
CA ALA A 14 -27.25 -5.90 -11.81
C ALA A 14 -26.88 -7.37 -11.51
N GLY A 15 -25.69 -7.64 -10.95
CA GLY A 15 -25.18 -9.00 -10.71
C GLY A 15 -24.77 -9.77 -11.97
N ILE A 16 -24.65 -9.11 -13.12
CA ILE A 16 -24.35 -9.73 -14.42
C ILE A 16 -22.84 -9.66 -14.67
N SER A 17 -22.12 -10.71 -14.29
CA SER A 17 -20.66 -10.78 -14.53
C SER A 17 -20.31 -10.78 -16.02
N ILE A 18 -19.64 -9.72 -16.46
CA ILE A 18 -19.00 -9.61 -17.79
C ILE A 18 -17.49 -9.93 -17.64
N PRO A 19 -16.92 -10.82 -18.49
CA PRO A 19 -15.51 -11.18 -18.41
C PRO A 19 -14.61 -10.00 -18.79
N ARG A 20 -13.50 -9.83 -18.07
CA ARG A 20 -12.65 -8.64 -18.16
C ARG A 20 -11.19 -8.99 -17.88
N PHE A 21 -10.27 -8.21 -18.44
CA PHE A 21 -8.89 -8.15 -17.97
C PHE A 21 -8.52 -6.69 -17.69
N CYS A 22 -8.24 -5.87 -18.71
CA CYS A 22 -7.75 -4.49 -18.52
C CYS A 22 -8.63 -3.53 -17.68
N TYR A 23 -9.92 -3.85 -17.46
CA TYR A 23 -10.78 -3.04 -16.60
C TYR A 23 -10.53 -3.39 -15.13
N HIS A 24 -10.46 -2.36 -14.30
CA HIS A 24 -10.44 -2.38 -12.85
C HIS A 24 -11.20 -1.14 -12.41
N GLU A 25 -12.07 -1.24 -11.39
CA GLU A 25 -12.98 -0.12 -11.05
C GLU A 25 -12.21 1.14 -10.60
N LYS A 26 -11.08 0.95 -9.93
CA LYS A 26 -10.21 2.02 -9.43
C LYS A 26 -9.13 2.52 -10.43
N LEU A 27 -9.15 2.11 -11.70
CA LEU A 27 -8.15 2.52 -12.70
C LEU A 27 -8.81 3.09 -13.98
N PRO A 28 -8.21 4.09 -14.66
CA PRO A 28 -8.74 4.64 -15.91
C PRO A 28 -8.97 3.59 -17.02
N ILE A 29 -10.00 3.78 -17.82
CA ILE A 29 -10.49 2.80 -18.79
C ILE A 29 -9.55 2.72 -20.03
N ALA A 30 -8.85 1.59 -20.19
CA ALA A 30 -7.94 1.36 -21.32
C ALA A 30 -8.55 0.63 -22.53
N ALA A 31 -9.53 -0.26 -22.30
CA ALA A 31 -10.23 -1.06 -23.33
C ALA A 31 -9.36 -1.89 -24.32
N ASN A 32 -8.06 -2.08 -24.06
CA ASN A 32 -7.13 -2.76 -24.96
C ASN A 32 -7.41 -4.28 -25.09
N CYS A 33 -7.67 -5.00 -24.01
CA CYS A 33 -7.79 -6.46 -24.02
C CYS A 33 -9.04 -7.03 -24.74
N ARG A 34 -10.06 -6.20 -25.00
CA ARG A 34 -11.35 -6.58 -25.64
C ARG A 34 -12.13 -7.77 -25.04
N MET A 35 -11.77 -8.31 -23.86
CA MET A 35 -12.50 -9.47 -23.30
C MET A 35 -13.97 -9.17 -22.98
N CYS A 36 -14.26 -7.94 -22.56
CA CYS A 36 -15.61 -7.47 -22.21
C CYS A 36 -16.51 -7.08 -23.41
N LEU A 37 -16.32 -7.70 -24.58
CA LEU A 37 -17.18 -7.46 -25.74
C LEU A 37 -18.58 -8.04 -25.48
N VAL A 38 -19.60 -7.19 -25.62
CA VAL A 38 -21.02 -7.55 -25.47
C VAL A 38 -21.81 -7.13 -26.70
N ASP A 39 -22.96 -7.78 -26.91
CA ASP A 39 -23.82 -7.48 -28.04
C ASP A 39 -24.83 -6.39 -27.68
N VAL A 40 -24.96 -5.38 -28.54
CA VAL A 40 -25.80 -4.20 -28.30
C VAL A 40 -26.82 -4.12 -29.43
N GLU A 41 -28.10 -3.93 -29.10
CA GLU A 41 -29.15 -3.82 -30.10
C GLU A 41 -28.83 -2.70 -31.12
N LYS A 42 -29.03 -2.99 -32.40
CA LYS A 42 -28.70 -2.10 -33.54
C LYS A 42 -27.20 -1.80 -33.74
N SER A 43 -26.28 -2.39 -32.95
CA SER A 43 -24.84 -2.31 -33.22
C SER A 43 -24.37 -3.44 -34.15
N PRO A 44 -23.74 -3.15 -35.30
CA PRO A 44 -23.26 -4.17 -36.23
C PRO A 44 -22.12 -5.02 -35.63
N LYS A 45 -21.29 -4.42 -34.77
CA LYS A 45 -20.16 -5.09 -34.08
C LYS A 45 -20.42 -5.13 -32.56
N PRO A 46 -19.94 -6.15 -31.83
CA PRO A 46 -19.96 -6.13 -30.36
C PRO A 46 -19.23 -4.90 -29.82
N ALA A 47 -19.75 -4.33 -28.74
CA ALA A 47 -19.22 -3.12 -28.10
C ALA A 47 -18.40 -3.48 -26.83
N PRO A 48 -17.30 -2.76 -26.53
CA PRO A 48 -16.54 -3.00 -25.31
C PRO A 48 -17.30 -2.46 -24.09
N ALA A 49 -17.81 -3.35 -23.23
CA ALA A 49 -18.66 -2.95 -22.10
C ALA A 49 -17.97 -1.98 -21.12
N CYS A 50 -16.64 -2.03 -21.03
CA CYS A 50 -15.88 -1.17 -20.13
C CYS A 50 -15.74 0.29 -20.59
N ALA A 51 -15.98 0.59 -21.87
CA ALA A 51 -15.76 1.91 -22.47
C ALA A 51 -16.96 2.45 -23.25
N THR A 52 -18.06 1.68 -23.29
CA THR A 52 -19.31 2.10 -23.92
C THR A 52 -20.23 2.65 -22.83
N PRO A 53 -20.63 3.93 -22.87
CA PRO A 53 -21.58 4.49 -21.91
C PRO A 53 -22.99 3.93 -22.14
N VAL A 54 -23.78 3.81 -21.08
CA VAL A 54 -25.19 3.43 -21.19
C VAL A 54 -26.03 4.57 -21.75
N MET A 55 -26.98 4.22 -22.63
CA MET A 55 -27.99 5.13 -23.17
C MET A 55 -29.39 4.68 -22.74
N ASP A 56 -30.38 5.57 -22.81
CA ASP A 56 -31.77 5.20 -22.53
C ASP A 56 -32.32 4.26 -23.61
N GLY A 57 -33.22 3.35 -23.23
CA GLY A 57 -33.74 2.29 -24.10
C GLY A 57 -32.71 1.27 -24.62
N MET A 58 -31.43 1.35 -24.19
CA MET A 58 -30.34 0.51 -24.68
C MET A 58 -30.47 -0.95 -24.18
N LYS A 59 -30.71 -1.89 -25.10
CA LYS A 59 -30.69 -3.33 -24.79
C LYS A 59 -29.30 -3.92 -25.07
N VAL A 60 -28.78 -4.67 -24.10
CA VAL A 60 -27.47 -5.34 -24.16
C VAL A 60 -27.63 -6.82 -23.86
N ALA A 61 -27.12 -7.68 -24.74
CA ALA A 61 -27.07 -9.12 -24.54
C ALA A 61 -25.62 -9.56 -24.25
N THR A 62 -25.35 -9.92 -22.99
CA THR A 62 -24.01 -10.33 -22.53
C THR A 62 -23.63 -11.75 -22.99
N ARG A 63 -24.62 -12.60 -23.25
CA ARG A 63 -24.47 -14.03 -23.61
C ARG A 63 -25.12 -14.41 -24.96
N SER A 64 -25.26 -13.46 -25.90
CA SER A 64 -25.66 -13.82 -27.27
C SER A 64 -24.58 -14.67 -27.95
N GLU A 65 -24.94 -15.47 -28.96
CA GLU A 65 -23.96 -16.24 -29.73
C GLU A 65 -22.84 -15.34 -30.29
N LYS A 66 -23.22 -14.14 -30.80
CA LYS A 66 -22.31 -13.11 -31.30
C LYS A 66 -21.36 -12.59 -30.20
N ALA A 67 -21.84 -12.33 -28.97
CA ALA A 67 -20.97 -11.96 -27.85
C ALA A 67 -19.99 -13.09 -27.49
N LEU A 68 -20.51 -14.30 -27.25
CA LEU A 68 -19.72 -15.48 -26.85
C LEU A 68 -18.68 -15.87 -27.90
N LYS A 69 -19.01 -15.75 -29.20
CA LYS A 69 -18.09 -16.01 -30.32
C LYS A 69 -16.89 -15.07 -30.31
N PHE A 70 -17.11 -13.77 -30.08
CA PHE A 70 -16.03 -12.79 -29.98
C PHE A 70 -15.20 -12.97 -28.69
N GLN A 71 -15.85 -13.23 -27.54
CA GLN A 71 -15.18 -13.53 -26.27
C GLN A 71 -14.25 -14.74 -26.39
N ARG A 72 -14.72 -15.84 -27.01
CA ARG A 72 -13.92 -17.04 -27.31
C ARG A 72 -12.72 -16.75 -28.21
N SER A 73 -12.89 -15.91 -29.23
CA SER A 73 -11.78 -15.49 -30.10
C SER A 73 -10.77 -14.60 -29.38
N VAL A 74 -11.21 -13.69 -28.51
CA VAL A 74 -10.30 -12.88 -27.68
C VAL A 74 -9.49 -13.76 -26.72
N MET A 75 -10.14 -14.70 -26.04
CA MET A 75 -9.45 -15.68 -25.18
C MET A 75 -8.40 -16.49 -25.97
N GLU A 76 -8.75 -16.93 -27.19
CA GLU A 76 -7.82 -17.63 -28.08
C GLU A 76 -6.60 -16.77 -28.44
N PHE A 77 -6.77 -15.47 -28.75
CA PHE A 77 -5.66 -14.54 -28.99
C PHE A 77 -4.77 -14.30 -27.77
N LEU A 78 -5.34 -14.27 -26.55
CA LEU A 78 -4.56 -14.13 -25.31
C LEU A 78 -3.74 -15.40 -25.03
N LEU A 79 -4.30 -16.59 -25.29
CA LEU A 79 -3.64 -17.88 -25.05
C LEU A 79 -2.66 -18.31 -26.15
N ILE A 80 -2.73 -17.72 -27.36
CA ILE A 80 -1.77 -17.96 -28.45
C ILE A 80 -0.33 -17.79 -27.94
N ASN A 81 -0.01 -16.66 -27.31
CA ASN A 81 1.36 -16.30 -26.90
C ASN A 81 1.60 -16.37 -25.37
N HIS A 82 0.64 -16.86 -24.58
CA HIS A 82 0.82 -17.17 -23.15
C HIS A 82 1.51 -18.54 -22.98
N PRO A 83 2.45 -18.72 -22.04
CA PRO A 83 3.17 -19.98 -21.85
C PRO A 83 2.31 -21.02 -21.11
N LEU A 84 2.80 -22.26 -20.98
CA LEU A 84 2.07 -23.37 -20.34
C LEU A 84 2.42 -23.54 -18.85
N ASP A 85 2.68 -22.40 -18.19
CA ASP A 85 3.33 -22.35 -16.87
C ASP A 85 2.40 -22.61 -15.69
N CYS A 86 1.11 -22.86 -15.90
CA CYS A 86 0.11 -23.00 -14.84
C CYS A 86 0.51 -23.91 -13.65
N PRO A 87 1.27 -25.03 -13.83
CA PRO A 87 1.73 -25.85 -12.71
C PRO A 87 2.81 -25.19 -11.83
N ILE A 88 3.62 -24.28 -12.39
CA ILE A 88 4.71 -23.59 -11.69
C ILE A 88 4.29 -22.17 -11.24
N CYS A 89 3.57 -21.43 -12.08
CA CYS A 89 3.09 -20.07 -11.87
C CYS A 89 2.45 -19.87 -10.48
N ASP A 90 2.91 -18.88 -9.72
CA ASP A 90 2.53 -18.68 -8.31
C ASP A 90 1.01 -18.47 -8.12
N GLN A 91 0.41 -17.59 -8.94
CA GLN A 91 -1.04 -17.33 -9.01
C GLN A 91 -1.88 -18.52 -9.55
N GLY A 92 -1.30 -19.69 -9.82
CA GLY A 92 -2.08 -20.86 -10.25
C GLY A 92 -3.15 -21.22 -9.21
N GLY A 93 -4.43 -21.14 -9.61
CA GLY A 93 -5.59 -21.27 -8.72
C GLY A 93 -6.22 -19.97 -8.20
N GLU A 94 -5.66 -18.80 -8.53
CA GLU A 94 -6.27 -17.47 -8.30
C GLU A 94 -6.09 -16.52 -9.51
N CYS A 95 -5.73 -17.08 -10.66
CA CYS A 95 -5.42 -16.36 -11.89
C CYS A 95 -6.70 -16.06 -12.70
N GLU A 96 -7.05 -14.78 -12.87
CA GLU A 96 -8.22 -14.38 -13.67
C GLU A 96 -8.22 -14.98 -15.08
N LEU A 97 -7.04 -15.10 -15.72
CA LEU A 97 -6.94 -15.71 -17.06
C LEU A 97 -7.32 -17.20 -17.04
N GLN A 98 -7.02 -17.92 -15.97
CA GLN A 98 -7.40 -19.33 -15.80
C GLN A 98 -8.92 -19.47 -15.69
N ASP A 99 -9.56 -18.71 -14.79
CA ASP A 99 -10.99 -18.80 -14.53
C ASP A 99 -11.85 -18.30 -15.70
N VAL A 100 -11.45 -17.18 -16.31
CA VAL A 100 -12.14 -16.64 -17.49
C VAL A 100 -11.91 -17.53 -18.72
N SER A 101 -10.78 -18.25 -18.81
CA SER A 101 -10.57 -19.27 -19.84
C SER A 101 -11.49 -20.49 -19.65
N LEU A 102 -11.67 -20.96 -18.42
CA LEU A 102 -12.60 -22.05 -18.10
C LEU A 102 -14.06 -21.67 -18.45
N GLY A 103 -14.48 -20.44 -18.17
CA GLY A 103 -15.84 -19.97 -18.45
C GLY A 103 -16.13 -19.55 -19.90
N TYR A 104 -15.14 -18.96 -20.60
CA TYR A 104 -15.35 -18.27 -21.89
C TYR A 104 -14.38 -18.70 -23.01
N GLY A 105 -13.44 -19.61 -22.74
CA GLY A 105 -12.47 -20.10 -23.72
C GLY A 105 -13.00 -21.20 -24.66
N ARG A 106 -12.04 -21.89 -25.29
CA ARG A 106 -12.24 -23.15 -26.01
C ARG A 106 -11.47 -24.25 -25.29
N SER A 107 -11.96 -25.48 -25.34
CA SER A 107 -11.26 -26.65 -24.77
C SER A 107 -9.99 -27.08 -25.51
N VAL A 108 -9.76 -26.58 -26.73
CA VAL A 108 -8.64 -26.96 -27.59
C VAL A 108 -8.01 -25.73 -28.25
N SER A 109 -6.68 -25.62 -28.17
CA SER A 109 -5.90 -24.63 -28.93
C SER A 109 -5.78 -25.05 -30.39
N ARG A 110 -5.88 -24.09 -31.32
CA ARG A 110 -5.54 -24.27 -32.74
C ARG A 110 -4.13 -23.78 -33.09
N PHE A 111 -3.43 -23.16 -32.15
CA PHE A 111 -2.09 -22.61 -32.35
C PHE A 111 -1.03 -23.64 -31.98
N ASN A 112 -0.20 -23.98 -32.95
CA ASN A 112 0.87 -24.99 -32.90
C ASN A 112 2.26 -24.42 -33.24
N GLU A 113 2.37 -23.12 -33.49
CA GLU A 113 3.63 -22.45 -33.80
C GLU A 113 4.40 -22.01 -32.55
N ARG A 114 5.63 -21.51 -32.75
CA ARG A 114 6.51 -21.09 -31.66
C ARG A 114 5.95 -19.84 -30.96
N LYS A 115 5.56 -19.99 -29.70
CA LYS A 115 5.22 -18.88 -28.80
C LYS A 115 6.41 -17.93 -28.65
N ARG A 116 6.15 -16.62 -28.57
CA ARG A 116 7.15 -15.63 -28.16
C ARG A 116 7.65 -15.91 -26.73
N VAL A 117 8.86 -15.46 -26.43
CA VAL A 117 9.41 -15.41 -25.06
C VAL A 117 9.91 -13.99 -24.82
N VAL A 118 9.67 -13.47 -23.62
CA VAL A 118 10.07 -12.14 -23.16
C VAL A 118 11.04 -12.32 -21.99
N PRO A 119 12.22 -11.67 -21.99
CA PRO A 119 13.13 -11.74 -20.86
C PRO A 119 12.56 -11.00 -19.64
N ASP A 120 12.98 -11.39 -18.45
CA ASP A 120 12.52 -10.83 -17.18
C ASP A 120 13.45 -9.71 -16.68
N GLU A 121 12.88 -8.71 -16.01
CA GLU A 121 13.56 -7.52 -15.50
C GLU A 121 13.51 -7.50 -13.96
N ASP A 122 14.61 -7.24 -13.26
CA ASP A 122 14.56 -7.21 -11.79
C ASP A 122 13.89 -5.93 -11.26
N MET A 123 12.56 -5.98 -11.12
CA MET A 123 11.74 -4.92 -10.52
C MET A 123 11.97 -4.73 -9.01
N GLY A 124 12.93 -5.46 -8.40
CA GLY A 124 13.40 -5.24 -7.03
C GLY A 124 13.03 -6.36 -6.07
N PRO A 125 13.24 -6.17 -4.74
CA PRO A 125 13.13 -7.25 -3.76
C PRO A 125 11.68 -7.68 -3.44
N LEU A 126 10.67 -6.90 -3.83
CA LEU A 126 9.27 -7.09 -3.43
C LEU A 126 8.41 -7.78 -4.49
N VAL A 127 8.68 -7.49 -5.77
CA VAL A 127 7.91 -7.97 -6.93
C VAL A 127 8.82 -8.86 -7.78
N ALA A 128 8.35 -10.07 -8.09
CA ALA A 128 8.97 -10.97 -9.04
C ALA A 128 8.28 -10.85 -10.41
N THR A 129 9.05 -11.02 -11.47
CA THR A 129 8.66 -10.78 -12.85
C THR A 129 8.79 -12.04 -13.68
N GLU A 130 7.73 -12.38 -14.41
CA GLU A 130 7.64 -13.55 -15.28
C GLU A 130 6.92 -13.11 -16.58
N MET A 131 7.56 -12.19 -17.29
CA MET A 131 6.99 -11.29 -18.30
C MET A 131 6.48 -12.01 -19.55
N THR A 132 6.95 -13.23 -19.81
CA THR A 132 6.38 -14.11 -20.84
C THR A 132 4.89 -14.43 -20.56
N ARG A 133 4.46 -14.46 -19.29
CA ARG A 133 3.05 -14.64 -18.90
C ARG A 133 2.20 -13.38 -19.11
N CYS A 134 2.80 -12.21 -19.32
CA CYS A 134 2.08 -10.94 -19.39
C CYS A 134 1.23 -10.85 -20.66
N ILE A 135 -0.06 -10.51 -20.48
CA ILE A 135 -1.05 -10.30 -21.55
C ILE A 135 -1.21 -8.82 -21.96
N GLN A 136 -0.24 -7.96 -21.64
CA GLN A 136 -0.18 -6.53 -21.98
C GLN A 136 -1.46 -5.74 -21.66
N CYS A 137 -2.19 -6.12 -20.59
CA CYS A 137 -3.44 -5.48 -20.19
C CYS A 137 -3.28 -4.06 -19.58
N THR A 138 -2.03 -3.60 -19.41
CA THR A 138 -1.62 -2.29 -18.86
C THR A 138 -2.31 -1.90 -17.53
N ARG A 139 -2.70 -2.85 -16.67
CA ARG A 139 -3.20 -2.52 -15.32
C ARG A 139 -2.11 -1.90 -14.47
N CYS A 140 -0.98 -2.59 -14.31
CA CYS A 140 0.19 -2.13 -13.55
C CYS A 140 0.71 -0.76 -14.02
N VAL A 141 0.84 -0.53 -15.34
CA VAL A 141 1.23 0.76 -15.94
C VAL A 141 0.32 1.91 -15.51
N ARG A 142 -1.01 1.71 -15.54
CA ARG A 142 -1.99 2.69 -15.04
C ARG A 142 -1.94 2.83 -13.52
N PHE A 143 -1.74 1.75 -12.78
CA PHE A 143 -1.55 1.84 -11.33
C PHE A 143 -0.34 2.73 -10.97
N THR A 144 0.83 2.52 -11.59
CA THR A 144 2.02 3.33 -11.33
C THR A 144 1.89 4.77 -11.83
N ALA A 145 1.07 5.03 -12.85
CA ALA A 145 0.81 6.36 -13.39
C ALA A 145 -0.24 7.15 -12.60
N ASP A 146 -1.39 6.54 -12.32
CA ASP A 146 -2.60 7.21 -11.85
C ASP A 146 -2.84 7.07 -10.34
N VAL A 147 -2.27 6.04 -9.69
CA VAL A 147 -2.44 5.78 -8.24
C VAL A 147 -1.16 6.05 -7.46
N ALA A 148 -0.03 5.46 -7.87
CA ALA A 148 1.27 5.71 -7.24
C ALA A 148 1.93 7.02 -7.70
N GLY A 149 1.58 7.53 -8.89
CA GLY A 149 2.09 8.79 -9.45
C GLY A 149 3.57 8.79 -9.85
N THR A 150 4.25 7.63 -9.83
CA THR A 150 5.69 7.51 -10.13
C THR A 150 6.01 7.24 -11.60
N TYR A 151 5.05 6.73 -12.38
CA TYR A 151 5.19 6.40 -13.81
C TYR A 151 6.33 5.40 -14.15
N GLU A 152 6.77 4.59 -13.18
CA GLU A 152 7.93 3.70 -13.31
C GLU A 152 7.76 2.57 -14.35
N LEU A 153 6.53 2.06 -14.53
CA LEU A 153 6.23 1.02 -15.52
C LEU A 153 5.72 1.63 -16.83
N GLY A 154 6.39 1.28 -17.93
CA GLY A 154 6.03 1.69 -19.30
C GLY A 154 5.65 0.52 -20.21
N GLY A 155 5.18 0.86 -21.41
CA GLY A 155 5.02 -0.07 -22.53
C GLY A 155 6.07 0.18 -23.60
N MET A 156 6.94 -0.81 -23.86
CA MET A 156 8.07 -0.70 -24.79
C MET A 156 7.80 -1.47 -26.09
N TYR A 157 8.36 -0.99 -27.20
CA TYR A 157 8.14 -1.52 -28.56
C TYR A 157 6.66 -1.46 -29.01
N ARG A 158 6.26 -2.32 -29.97
CA ARG A 158 4.92 -2.33 -30.59
C ARG A 158 4.55 -3.70 -31.15
N GLY A 159 3.25 -3.93 -31.36
CA GLY A 159 2.73 -5.20 -31.88
C GLY A 159 2.88 -6.34 -30.86
N GLU A 160 3.14 -7.57 -31.32
CA GLU A 160 3.38 -8.72 -30.44
C GLU A 160 4.67 -8.59 -29.60
N ASN A 161 5.60 -7.74 -30.03
CA ASN A 161 6.82 -7.42 -29.30
C ASN A 161 6.61 -6.34 -28.22
N LEU A 162 5.37 -5.90 -27.97
CA LEU A 162 5.05 -5.00 -26.86
C LEU A 162 5.38 -5.66 -25.52
N GLN A 163 6.36 -5.08 -24.82
CA GLN A 163 6.81 -5.49 -23.49
C GLN A 163 6.34 -4.46 -22.46
N ILE A 164 6.11 -4.89 -21.22
CA ILE A 164 5.82 -3.98 -20.09
C ILE A 164 6.97 -4.11 -19.11
N GLY A 165 7.55 -3.00 -18.69
CA GLY A 165 8.78 -3.02 -17.90
C GLY A 165 9.22 -1.63 -17.48
N THR A 166 10.42 -1.57 -16.92
CA THR A 166 11.12 -0.36 -16.47
C THR A 166 12.16 0.01 -17.54
N PHE A 167 11.97 1.12 -18.26
CA PHE A 167 12.78 1.45 -19.44
C PHE A 167 14.28 1.65 -19.12
N ASP A 168 14.60 2.02 -17.88
CA ASP A 168 15.96 2.22 -17.38
C ASP A 168 16.48 1.07 -16.51
N GLY A 169 15.73 -0.03 -16.42
CA GLY A 169 16.09 -1.22 -15.65
C GLY A 169 16.20 -1.01 -14.14
N LYS A 170 15.58 0.05 -13.59
CA LYS A 170 15.56 0.29 -12.13
C LYS A 170 14.45 -0.52 -11.44
N PRO A 171 14.65 -0.95 -10.19
CA PRO A 171 13.58 -1.53 -9.39
C PRO A 171 12.49 -0.49 -9.10
N LEU A 172 11.29 -0.96 -8.77
CA LEU A 172 10.19 -0.08 -8.32
C LEU A 172 10.55 0.55 -6.97
N THR A 173 10.38 1.87 -6.87
CA THR A 173 10.75 2.68 -5.70
C THR A 173 9.56 3.29 -4.96
N THR A 174 8.36 3.25 -5.54
CA THR A 174 7.12 3.58 -4.81
C THR A 174 6.88 2.66 -3.60
N GLU A 175 6.39 3.28 -2.53
CA GLU A 175 5.85 2.68 -1.31
C GLU A 175 4.57 1.85 -1.51
N LEU A 176 4.02 1.83 -2.72
CA LEU A 176 2.85 1.05 -3.14
C LEU A 176 3.20 -0.02 -4.19
N SER A 177 4.47 -0.36 -4.39
CA SER A 177 4.93 -1.23 -5.48
C SER A 177 4.26 -2.60 -5.50
N GLY A 178 4.06 -3.24 -4.34
CA GLY A 178 3.48 -4.59 -4.22
C GLY A 178 2.01 -4.68 -4.64
N ASN A 179 1.29 -3.56 -4.77
CA ASN A 179 -0.07 -3.55 -5.35
C ASN A 179 -0.05 -3.88 -6.85
N VAL A 180 1.09 -3.79 -7.55
CA VAL A 180 1.18 -4.23 -8.97
C VAL A 180 0.92 -5.73 -9.13
N VAL A 181 1.10 -6.52 -8.05
CA VAL A 181 0.80 -7.96 -8.00
C VAL A 181 -0.71 -8.18 -8.02
N ASP A 182 -1.45 -7.51 -7.14
CA ASP A 182 -2.90 -7.70 -7.00
C ASP A 182 -3.67 -7.20 -8.23
N VAL A 183 -3.22 -6.12 -8.87
CA VAL A 183 -3.81 -5.68 -10.15
C VAL A 183 -3.38 -6.54 -11.35
N CYS A 184 -2.50 -7.53 -11.18
CA CYS A 184 -2.07 -8.36 -12.32
C CYS A 184 -3.01 -9.57 -12.51
N PRO A 185 -3.77 -9.66 -13.61
CA PRO A 185 -4.72 -10.76 -13.87
C PRO A 185 -4.05 -12.10 -14.24
N VAL A 186 -2.72 -12.14 -14.17
CA VAL A 186 -1.84 -13.23 -14.59
C VAL A 186 -0.58 -13.19 -13.74
N GLY A 187 0.00 -14.36 -13.43
CA GLY A 187 1.22 -14.48 -12.60
C GLY A 187 2.51 -14.06 -13.30
N ALA A 188 2.47 -12.92 -14.00
CA ALA A 188 3.60 -12.22 -14.60
C ALA A 188 4.23 -11.18 -13.67
N LEU A 189 3.47 -10.72 -12.66
CA LEU A 189 3.94 -9.92 -11.54
C LEU A 189 3.46 -10.62 -10.27
N THR A 190 4.38 -11.13 -9.45
CA THR A 190 4.07 -11.96 -8.27
C THR A 190 4.81 -11.48 -7.03
N ASN A 191 4.37 -11.89 -5.85
CA ASN A 191 4.98 -11.47 -4.59
C ASN A 191 6.26 -12.28 -4.34
N LYS A 192 7.43 -11.65 -4.49
CA LYS A 192 8.77 -12.28 -4.41
C LYS A 192 9.08 -12.93 -3.05
N VAL A 193 8.41 -12.47 -1.99
CA VAL A 193 8.56 -12.98 -0.60
C VAL A 193 7.66 -14.19 -0.33
N PHE A 194 6.48 -14.23 -0.97
CA PHE A 194 5.53 -15.35 -0.89
C PHE A 194 5.84 -16.48 -1.90
N GLN A 195 6.49 -16.14 -3.01
CA GLN A 195 6.67 -16.98 -4.20
C GLN A 195 7.02 -18.45 -3.87
N PHE A 196 6.21 -19.36 -4.39
CA PHE A 196 6.31 -20.82 -4.24
C PHE A 196 6.19 -21.37 -2.80
N ARG A 197 5.92 -20.55 -1.77
CA ARG A 197 5.73 -21.04 -0.38
C ARG A 197 4.46 -21.89 -0.22
N ALA A 198 3.37 -21.52 -0.89
CA ALA A 198 2.05 -22.17 -0.77
C ALA A 198 1.19 -21.99 -2.02
N ARG A 199 0.05 -22.69 -2.09
CA ARG A 199 -0.97 -22.49 -3.13
C ARG A 199 -2.22 -21.79 -2.55
N PRO A 200 -2.98 -21.01 -3.36
CA PRO A 200 -4.08 -20.19 -2.86
C PRO A 200 -5.12 -20.97 -2.05
N TRP A 201 -5.47 -22.18 -2.52
CA TRP A 201 -6.43 -23.09 -1.87
C TRP A 201 -5.94 -23.73 -0.56
N GLU A 202 -4.67 -23.54 -0.18
CA GLU A 202 -4.13 -23.98 1.13
C GLU A 202 -4.23 -22.91 2.22
N LEU A 203 -4.59 -21.67 1.83
CA LEU A 203 -4.52 -20.49 2.70
C LEU A 203 -5.88 -20.24 3.37
N THR A 204 -5.89 -20.08 4.68
CA THR A 204 -7.02 -19.50 5.41
C THR A 204 -6.82 -17.99 5.49
N ALA A 205 -7.67 -17.21 4.82
CA ALA A 205 -7.72 -15.77 5.01
C ALA A 205 -8.26 -15.43 6.41
N ARG A 206 -7.60 -14.49 7.10
CA ARG A 206 -8.02 -13.94 8.39
C ARG A 206 -8.05 -12.43 8.30
N GLU A 207 -9.18 -11.82 8.64
CA GLU A 207 -9.32 -10.36 8.68
C GLU A 207 -8.41 -9.76 9.76
N SER A 208 -7.72 -8.68 9.43
CA SER A 208 -6.90 -7.89 10.34
C SER A 208 -6.75 -6.45 9.81
N LEU A 209 -5.88 -5.66 10.46
CA LEU A 209 -5.58 -4.27 10.14
C LEU A 209 -4.06 -4.05 10.02
N GLY A 210 -3.68 -3.03 9.26
CA GLY A 210 -2.32 -2.47 9.24
C GLY A 210 -1.96 -1.87 10.60
N TYR A 211 -0.71 -2.08 11.04
CA TYR A 211 -0.24 -1.67 12.37
C TYR A 211 1.09 -0.91 12.36
N HIS A 212 1.58 -0.57 11.15
CA HIS A 212 2.87 0.11 10.92
C HIS A 212 2.72 1.55 10.43
N ASP A 213 1.51 1.96 10.09
CA ASP A 213 1.12 3.34 9.83
C ASP A 213 -0.13 3.72 10.66
N ALA A 214 -0.56 4.98 10.54
CA ALA A 214 -1.70 5.52 11.27
C ALA A 214 -3.01 5.52 10.46
N MET A 215 -3.03 4.88 9.28
CA MET A 215 -4.25 4.69 8.48
C MET A 215 -5.06 3.49 8.96
N GLY A 216 -4.38 2.45 9.45
CA GLY A 216 -5.03 1.22 9.91
C GLY A 216 -5.63 0.40 8.76
N SER A 217 -4.91 0.30 7.65
CA SER A 217 -5.34 -0.30 6.39
C SER A 217 -6.06 -1.65 6.55
N ASN A 218 -7.24 -1.84 5.96
CA ASN A 218 -7.94 -3.12 6.02
C ASN A 218 -7.18 -4.18 5.19
N LEU A 219 -6.90 -5.34 5.81
CA LEU A 219 -6.14 -6.42 5.17
C LEU A 219 -6.62 -7.83 5.56
N PHE A 220 -6.24 -8.80 4.75
CA PHE A 220 -6.29 -10.23 5.06
C PHE A 220 -4.88 -10.76 5.30
N LEU A 221 -4.68 -11.45 6.42
CA LEU A 221 -3.53 -12.29 6.68
C LEU A 221 -3.84 -13.70 6.15
N HIS A 222 -3.07 -14.17 5.17
CA HIS A 222 -3.22 -15.52 4.62
C HIS A 222 -2.36 -16.49 5.43
N VAL A 223 -3.03 -17.38 6.18
CA VAL A 223 -2.41 -18.29 7.16
C VAL A 223 -2.44 -19.73 6.67
N ARG A 224 -1.33 -20.46 6.81
CA ARG A 224 -1.25 -21.92 6.61
C ARG A 224 -0.58 -22.57 7.81
N ARG A 225 -1.23 -23.54 8.47
CA ARG A 225 -0.72 -24.27 9.65
C ARG A 225 -0.25 -23.37 10.83
N GLY A 226 -0.79 -22.16 10.93
CA GLY A 226 -0.42 -21.17 11.96
C GLY A 226 0.63 -20.13 11.51
N GLU A 227 1.31 -20.34 10.38
CA GLU A 227 2.22 -19.37 9.77
C GLU A 227 1.41 -18.42 8.87
N VAL A 228 1.46 -17.10 9.15
CA VAL A 228 1.12 -16.04 8.18
C VAL A 228 2.16 -16.06 7.06
N LEU A 229 1.73 -16.31 5.83
CA LEU A 229 2.61 -16.44 4.65
C LEU A 229 2.58 -15.23 3.72
N ARG A 230 1.46 -14.51 3.64
CA ARG A 230 1.34 -13.24 2.91
C ARG A 230 0.23 -12.37 3.48
N THR A 231 0.31 -11.08 3.16
CA THR A 231 -0.76 -10.09 3.39
C THR A 231 -1.37 -9.69 2.05
N VAL A 232 -2.69 -9.51 2.01
CA VAL A 232 -3.48 -9.07 0.83
C VAL A 232 -4.42 -7.93 1.29
N PRO A 233 -4.72 -6.91 0.46
CA PRO A 233 -5.76 -5.91 0.78
C PRO A 233 -7.11 -6.55 1.10
N ARG A 234 -7.89 -5.87 1.95
CA ARG A 234 -9.32 -6.13 2.15
C ARG A 234 -10.06 -4.83 1.88
N ASP A 235 -11.04 -4.88 0.98
CA ASP A 235 -11.63 -3.67 0.42
C ASP A 235 -12.36 -2.82 1.49
N ASN A 236 -12.13 -1.50 1.43
CA ASN A 236 -12.76 -0.50 2.28
C ASN A 236 -12.68 0.91 1.66
N GLU A 237 -13.76 1.31 1.00
CA GLU A 237 -13.97 2.65 0.40
C GLU A 237 -13.71 3.84 1.36
N ALA A 238 -13.76 3.62 2.68
CA ALA A 238 -13.57 4.68 3.68
C ALA A 238 -12.13 4.82 4.21
N VAL A 239 -11.22 3.91 3.87
CA VAL A 239 -9.84 3.88 4.42
C VAL A 239 -8.78 3.70 3.32
N ASN A 240 -8.76 2.54 2.67
CA ASN A 240 -7.67 2.14 1.77
C ASN A 240 -8.14 1.70 0.38
N GLU A 241 -9.43 1.83 0.08
CA GLU A 241 -10.10 1.37 -1.15
C GLU A 241 -9.86 -0.12 -1.41
N CYS A 242 -8.84 -0.48 -2.21
CA CYS A 242 -8.39 -1.86 -2.43
C CYS A 242 -6.84 -1.99 -2.38
N TRP A 243 -6.17 -1.03 -1.72
CA TRP A 243 -4.72 -0.88 -1.73
C TRP A 243 -4.10 -1.16 -0.34
N LEU A 244 -2.79 -1.41 -0.29
CA LEU A 244 -1.98 -1.44 0.92
C LEU A 244 -0.66 -0.72 0.73
N SER A 245 -0.10 -0.17 1.81
CA SER A 245 1.32 0.19 1.84
C SER A 245 2.19 -1.07 1.74
N ASP A 246 3.33 -1.00 1.05
CA ASP A 246 4.29 -2.12 1.01
C ASP A 246 4.78 -2.48 2.42
N ARG A 247 4.85 -1.47 3.29
CA ARG A 247 5.08 -1.62 4.72
C ARG A 247 4.07 -2.60 5.35
N ASP A 248 2.76 -2.38 5.28
CA ASP A 248 1.76 -3.33 5.80
C ASP A 248 1.75 -4.67 5.05
N ARG A 249 2.02 -4.65 3.74
CA ARG A 249 2.03 -5.86 2.88
C ARG A 249 3.15 -6.85 3.25
N TYR A 250 4.37 -6.37 3.46
CA TYR A 250 5.55 -7.22 3.65
C TYR A 250 6.02 -7.34 5.11
N SER A 251 5.54 -6.47 6.01
CA SER A 251 5.91 -6.48 7.45
C SER A 251 5.61 -7.77 8.21
N HIS A 252 4.72 -8.64 7.71
CA HIS A 252 4.43 -9.94 8.32
C HIS A 252 5.68 -10.82 8.50
N GLN A 253 6.75 -10.58 7.71
CA GLN A 253 8.05 -11.23 7.90
C GLN A 253 8.67 -10.93 9.29
N GLY A 254 8.41 -9.74 9.86
CA GLY A 254 8.89 -9.35 11.19
C GLY A 254 8.30 -10.17 12.34
N LEU A 255 7.22 -10.93 12.11
CA LEU A 255 6.66 -11.86 13.10
C LEU A 255 7.60 -13.04 13.40
N TYR A 256 8.56 -13.32 12.51
CA TYR A 256 9.54 -14.40 12.57
C TYR A 256 10.99 -13.90 12.72
N SER A 257 11.18 -12.61 13.04
CA SER A 257 12.50 -12.04 13.27
C SER A 257 13.20 -12.67 14.47
N GLU A 258 14.52 -12.88 14.38
CA GLU A 258 15.32 -13.54 15.42
C GLU A 258 15.41 -12.73 16.73
N ASP A 259 15.23 -11.41 16.66
CA ASP A 259 15.23 -10.49 17.81
C ASP A 259 13.90 -10.46 18.59
N ARG A 260 12.90 -11.26 18.18
CA ARG A 260 11.58 -11.31 18.81
C ARG A 260 11.67 -11.78 20.27
N ALA A 261 11.16 -10.97 21.19
CA ALA A 261 11.16 -11.27 22.63
C ALA A 261 10.19 -12.43 23.00
N VAL A 262 10.64 -13.68 22.88
CA VAL A 262 9.85 -14.89 23.21
C VAL A 262 9.80 -15.17 24.71
N LYS A 263 10.79 -14.72 25.48
CA LYS A 263 10.94 -15.05 26.92
C LYS A 263 11.33 -13.82 27.76
N PRO A 264 10.92 -13.73 29.03
CA PRO A 264 11.34 -12.65 29.92
C PRO A 264 12.82 -12.80 30.32
N LEU A 265 13.56 -11.69 30.25
CA LEU A 265 14.97 -11.61 30.63
C LEU A 265 15.15 -10.65 31.82
N ARG A 266 16.02 -11.02 32.76
CA ARG A 266 16.41 -10.18 33.90
C ARG A 266 17.92 -9.93 33.87
N LYS A 267 18.33 -8.69 34.19
CA LYS A 267 19.76 -8.36 34.28
C LYS A 267 20.30 -8.75 35.67
N VAL A 268 21.33 -9.60 35.70
CA VAL A 268 21.99 -10.11 36.92
C VAL A 268 23.49 -9.93 36.74
N ASN A 269 24.14 -9.23 37.66
CA ASN A 269 25.59 -8.91 37.62
C ASN A 269 26.07 -8.25 36.30
N GLY A 270 25.16 -7.58 35.57
CA GLY A 270 25.44 -6.94 34.28
C GLY A 270 25.05 -7.77 33.05
N GLU A 271 24.80 -9.07 33.20
CA GLU A 271 24.42 -9.99 32.12
C GLU A 271 22.89 -10.14 32.04
N TRP A 272 22.33 -10.33 30.85
CA TRP A 272 20.92 -10.74 30.70
C TRP A 272 20.80 -12.26 30.87
N LYS A 273 19.88 -12.69 31.74
CA LYS A 273 19.59 -14.11 31.98
C LYS A 273 18.09 -14.37 31.83
N GLU A 274 17.76 -15.53 31.27
CA GLU A 274 16.40 -16.04 31.20
C GLU A 274 15.86 -16.30 32.62
N VAL A 275 14.61 -15.93 32.88
CA VAL A 275 13.92 -16.15 34.16
C VAL A 275 12.50 -16.66 33.92
N SER A 276 11.83 -17.17 34.95
CA SER A 276 10.39 -17.45 34.86
C SER A 276 9.58 -16.14 34.82
N TRP A 277 8.35 -16.22 34.29
CA TRP A 277 7.39 -15.11 34.34
C TRP A 277 7.10 -14.63 35.76
N ALA A 278 7.06 -15.54 36.75
CA ALA A 278 6.83 -15.19 38.15
C ALA A 278 7.99 -14.34 38.72
N GLU A 279 9.24 -14.74 38.50
CA GLU A 279 10.42 -14.00 38.96
C GLU A 279 10.59 -12.67 38.23
N GLY A 280 10.31 -12.64 36.92
CA GLY A 280 10.35 -11.43 36.10
C GLY A 280 9.32 -10.39 36.56
N LEU A 281 8.07 -10.82 36.76
CA LEU A 281 7.00 -9.94 37.25
C LEU A 281 7.24 -9.49 38.70
N ALA A 282 7.71 -10.37 39.58
CA ALA A 282 8.06 -10.00 40.95
C ALA A 282 9.18 -8.94 40.99
N ALA A 283 10.24 -9.11 40.19
CA ALA A 283 11.31 -8.14 40.07
C ALA A 283 10.81 -6.79 39.51
N ALA A 284 9.93 -6.80 38.52
CA ALA A 284 9.32 -5.60 37.96
C ALA A 284 8.44 -4.86 38.99
N VAL A 285 7.63 -5.59 39.76
CA VAL A 285 6.78 -5.02 40.82
C VAL A 285 7.60 -4.30 41.89
N GLU A 286 8.70 -4.87 42.36
CA GLU A 286 9.55 -4.22 43.37
C GLU A 286 10.25 -2.98 42.82
N ILE A 287 10.73 -3.01 41.56
CA ILE A 287 11.29 -1.83 40.90
C ILE A 287 10.24 -0.71 40.75
N LEU A 288 9.01 -1.05 40.35
CA LEU A 288 7.91 -0.09 40.17
C LEU A 288 7.43 0.51 41.49
N LYS A 289 7.40 -0.26 42.58
CA LYS A 289 7.10 0.24 43.93
C LYS A 289 8.18 1.19 44.44
N ALA A 290 9.45 0.87 44.22
CA ALA A 290 10.58 1.67 44.72
C ALA A 290 10.69 3.06 44.05
N ASN A 291 10.09 3.25 42.86
CA ASN A 291 10.24 4.45 42.04
C ASN A 291 8.90 5.17 41.76
N GLN A 292 7.92 5.05 42.65
CA GLN A 292 6.58 5.67 42.48
C GLN A 292 6.60 7.21 42.35
N GLY A 293 5.49 7.77 41.85
CA GLY A 293 5.30 9.20 41.65
C GLY A 293 6.18 9.75 40.53
N ASP A 294 6.77 10.94 40.75
CA ASP A 294 7.58 11.66 39.76
C ASP A 294 8.83 10.89 39.29
N ASN A 295 9.29 9.90 40.05
CA ASN A 295 10.45 9.06 39.70
C ASN A 295 10.13 7.99 38.63
N LEU A 296 8.85 7.69 38.38
CA LEU A 296 8.41 6.76 37.35
C LEU A 296 8.03 7.52 36.08
N GLY A 297 8.60 7.13 34.94
CA GLY A 297 8.13 7.48 33.60
C GLY A 297 7.66 6.24 32.84
N VAL A 298 6.60 6.38 32.04
CA VAL A 298 6.05 5.30 31.19
C VAL A 298 6.04 5.77 29.74
N LEU A 299 6.86 5.13 28.90
CA LEU A 299 6.90 5.35 27.45
C LEU A 299 6.18 4.20 26.74
N VAL A 300 5.05 4.51 26.11
CA VAL A 300 4.22 3.57 25.34
C VAL A 300 4.68 3.54 23.87
N HIS A 301 4.58 2.40 23.18
CA HIS A 301 4.88 2.35 21.75
C HIS A 301 3.68 2.88 20.92
N PRO A 302 3.88 3.67 19.85
CA PRO A 302 2.77 4.19 19.04
C PRO A 302 1.84 3.13 18.43
N SER A 303 2.33 1.91 18.16
CA SER A 303 1.53 0.78 17.68
C SER A 303 0.97 -0.13 18.79
N THR A 304 1.01 0.28 20.06
CA THR A 304 0.36 -0.45 21.18
C THR A 304 -1.16 -0.37 21.06
N SER A 305 -1.89 -1.43 21.42
CA SER A 305 -3.36 -1.44 21.36
C SER A 305 -4.01 -0.45 22.33
N ASN A 306 -5.28 -0.10 22.09
CA ASN A 306 -6.04 0.77 23.00
C ASN A 306 -6.20 0.13 24.39
N GLU A 307 -6.33 -1.19 24.42
CA GLU A 307 -6.49 -2.05 25.60
C GLU A 307 -5.22 -2.03 26.46
N GLU A 308 -4.06 -2.27 25.85
CA GLU A 308 -2.74 -2.19 26.51
C GLU A 308 -2.41 -0.75 26.93
N GLY A 309 -2.68 0.23 26.07
CA GLY A 309 -2.48 1.66 26.38
C GLY A 309 -3.32 2.12 27.57
N ALA A 310 -4.59 1.69 27.64
CA ALA A 310 -5.46 1.94 28.78
C ALA A 310 -5.00 1.21 30.04
N LEU A 311 -4.45 -0.01 29.93
CA LEU A 311 -3.87 -0.73 31.06
C LEU A 311 -2.61 -0.02 31.60
N LEU A 312 -1.70 0.43 30.72
CA LEU A 312 -0.50 1.18 31.09
C LEU A 312 -0.84 2.53 31.72
N ALA A 313 -1.83 3.27 31.18
CA ALA A 313 -2.31 4.51 31.77
C ALA A 313 -2.94 4.30 33.17
N ARG A 314 -3.68 3.19 33.37
CA ARG A 314 -4.21 2.80 34.69
C ARG A 314 -3.11 2.42 35.67
N LEU A 315 -2.06 1.72 35.20
CA LEU A 315 -0.91 1.33 36.01
C LEU A 315 -0.10 2.55 36.46
N ALA A 316 0.23 3.47 35.54
CA ALA A 316 0.93 4.71 35.85
C ALA A 316 0.18 5.54 36.92
N LYS A 317 -1.14 5.72 36.72
CA LYS A 317 -2.02 6.40 37.69
C LYS A 317 -2.09 5.69 39.04
N GLY A 318 -2.10 4.34 39.05
CA GLY A 318 -2.08 3.54 40.28
C GLY A 318 -0.75 3.63 41.05
N LEU A 319 0.35 3.92 40.36
CA LEU A 319 1.68 4.18 40.92
C LEU A 319 1.95 5.68 41.17
N GLY A 320 0.91 6.52 41.08
CA GLY A 320 0.97 7.96 41.35
C GLY A 320 1.69 8.81 40.30
N SER A 321 2.12 8.23 39.16
CA SER A 321 2.85 8.97 38.12
C SER A 321 1.90 9.61 37.10
N SER A 322 2.18 10.87 36.74
CA SER A 322 1.62 11.57 35.59
C SER A 322 2.51 11.51 34.34
N ASN A 323 3.72 10.94 34.44
CA ASN A 323 4.74 10.99 33.40
C ASN A 323 4.53 9.87 32.37
N ILE A 324 3.46 9.95 31.59
CA ILE A 324 3.15 9.04 30.48
C ILE A 324 3.28 9.75 29.13
N ASP A 325 4.03 9.15 28.21
CA ASP A 325 4.19 9.61 26.81
C ASP A 325 4.21 8.39 25.86
N HIS A 326 4.08 8.65 24.56
CA HIS A 326 4.21 7.69 23.46
C HIS A 326 5.22 8.14 22.40
N ARG A 327 5.79 9.35 22.53
CA ARG A 327 6.61 10.00 21.50
C ARG A 327 8.07 9.59 21.58
N ILE A 328 8.39 8.44 20.97
CA ILE A 328 9.77 7.93 20.86
C ILE A 328 10.70 8.90 20.11
N ASN A 329 10.18 9.67 19.15
CA ASN A 329 10.92 10.70 18.41
C ASN A 329 10.24 12.06 18.51
N ASN A 330 10.76 12.97 19.35
CA ASN A 330 10.26 14.34 19.41
C ASN A 330 10.81 15.19 18.25
N ARG A 331 10.24 15.00 17.04
CA ARG A 331 10.38 15.98 15.95
C ARG A 331 9.51 17.21 16.26
N ASP A 332 10.04 18.13 17.06
CA ASP A 332 9.48 19.47 17.22
C ASP A 332 9.35 20.13 15.84
N SER A 333 8.13 20.20 15.30
CA SER A 333 7.86 20.94 14.07
C SER A 333 7.99 22.44 14.37
N PRO A 334 8.98 23.16 13.83
CA PRO A 334 9.36 24.50 14.31
C PRO A 334 8.35 25.62 13.96
N THR A 335 7.18 25.26 13.45
CA THR A 335 6.16 26.15 12.87
C THR A 335 4.80 26.09 13.56
N LEU A 336 4.56 25.13 14.47
CA LEU A 336 3.32 25.07 15.27
C LEU A 336 3.60 25.47 16.73
N GLN A 337 3.51 26.77 17.00
CA GLN A 337 3.29 27.21 18.38
C GLN A 337 1.98 26.59 18.88
N PRO A 338 1.94 25.95 20.07
CA PRO A 338 0.68 25.50 20.63
C PRO A 338 -0.24 26.71 20.82
N PRO A 339 -1.55 26.60 20.51
CA PRO A 339 -2.48 27.70 20.70
C PRO A 339 -2.41 28.15 22.16
N LYS A 340 -2.26 29.46 22.39
CA LYS A 340 -2.05 30.03 23.72
C LYS A 340 -3.30 29.86 24.59
N CYS A 341 -3.40 28.72 25.27
CA CYS A 341 -4.43 28.47 26.25
C CYS A 341 -4.33 29.51 27.38
N SER A 342 -5.27 30.46 27.39
CA SER A 342 -5.26 31.63 28.26
C SER A 342 -5.37 31.29 29.76
N ALA A 343 -5.81 30.07 30.08
CA ALA A 343 -5.94 29.57 31.46
C ALA A 343 -4.62 29.12 32.10
N CYS A 344 -3.62 28.67 31.31
CA CYS A 344 -2.43 27.99 31.85
C CYS A 344 -1.26 28.95 32.13
N ARG A 345 -1.35 29.76 33.20
CA ARG A 345 -0.25 30.61 33.67
C ARG A 345 0.83 29.84 34.45
N TRP A 346 1.69 29.08 33.76
CA TRP A 346 2.96 28.62 34.34
C TRP A 346 4.04 29.73 34.27
N PRO A 347 4.75 30.05 35.37
CA PRO A 347 5.76 31.13 35.38
C PRO A 347 6.99 30.79 34.53
N ASN A 348 7.16 31.50 33.41
CA ASN A 348 8.18 31.20 32.40
C ASN A 348 9.60 31.68 32.84
N ARG A 349 10.26 30.91 33.73
CA ARG A 349 11.65 31.13 34.15
C ARG A 349 12.65 30.86 33.01
N ARG A 350 12.78 31.82 32.09
CA ARG A 350 13.85 31.84 31.08
C ARG A 350 15.24 31.81 31.75
N ARG A 351 15.93 30.66 31.71
CA ARG A 351 17.37 30.61 32.02
C ARG A 351 18.12 31.45 30.98
N ARG A 352 18.95 32.41 31.42
CA ARG A 352 19.88 33.12 30.54
C ARG A 352 21.01 32.15 30.12
N PRO A 353 21.49 32.16 28.86
CA PRO A 353 22.71 31.45 28.50
C PRO A 353 23.91 32.14 29.16
N HIS A 354 24.77 31.37 29.83
CA HIS A 354 26.04 31.88 30.35
C HIS A 354 27.02 32.15 29.20
N ARG A 355 27.50 33.39 29.09
CA ARG A 355 28.79 33.64 28.44
C ARG A 355 29.89 33.01 29.31
N ARG A 356 30.75 32.19 28.72
CA ARG A 356 32.09 31.91 29.25
C ARG A 356 33.12 32.42 28.24
N SER A 357 34.04 33.25 28.73
CA SER A 357 35.26 33.63 28.04
C SER A 357 36.28 32.49 28.13
N GLY A 358 36.95 32.16 27.03
CA GLY A 358 38.03 31.17 26.98
C GLY A 358 38.81 31.33 25.67
N GLN A 359 40.14 31.36 25.77
CA GLN A 359 41.02 31.65 24.63
C GLN A 359 41.02 30.51 23.60
N GLN A 360 41.26 30.85 22.33
CA GLN A 360 41.61 29.88 21.28
C GLN A 360 43.09 30.05 20.92
N HIS A 361 43.85 28.96 20.98
CA HIS A 361 45.17 28.83 20.36
C HIS A 361 45.10 27.83 19.19
N PRO A 362 45.74 28.10 18.02
CA PRO A 362 45.69 27.21 16.87
C PRO A 362 46.85 26.19 16.84
N PRO A 363 46.61 24.91 16.47
CA PRO A 363 47.65 23.97 16.04
C PRO A 363 48.13 24.26 14.60
N ARG A 364 49.34 23.80 14.24
CA ARG A 364 49.97 24.04 12.92
C ARG A 364 50.18 22.73 12.13
N THR A 365 49.85 22.77 10.83
CA THR A 365 50.53 22.13 9.67
C THR A 365 51.10 20.68 9.73
N ALA A 366 50.52 19.80 8.91
CA ALA A 366 51.18 18.81 8.03
C ALA A 366 50.15 18.45 6.92
N ALA A 367 50.41 18.50 5.60
CA ALA A 367 51.31 17.70 4.75
C ALA A 367 50.99 16.18 4.73
N ALA A 368 50.78 15.46 3.61
CA ALA A 368 50.59 15.77 2.17
C ALA A 368 50.08 14.46 1.44
N ALA A 369 49.84 14.28 0.12
CA ALA A 369 49.89 15.10 -1.10
C ALA A 369 49.11 14.41 -2.28
N ARG A 370 48.82 15.16 -3.38
CA ARG A 370 48.52 14.70 -4.79
C ARG A 370 47.23 13.90 -5.09
N PRO A 371 46.77 13.81 -6.38
CA PRO A 371 47.04 14.65 -7.56
C PRO A 371 45.77 15.34 -8.15
N PRO A 372 45.89 16.30 -9.08
CA PRO A 372 44.75 17.00 -9.69
C PRO A 372 44.31 16.43 -11.05
N ALA A 373 43.09 16.77 -11.47
CA ALA A 373 42.61 16.68 -12.87
C ALA A 373 42.02 18.04 -13.30
N GLN A 374 42.18 18.39 -14.58
CA GLN A 374 41.57 19.57 -15.21
C GLN A 374 40.09 19.28 -15.54
N GLY A 375 39.18 20.25 -15.74
CA GLY A 375 39.36 21.69 -15.86
C GLY A 375 38.95 22.18 -17.25
N ALA A 376 37.68 22.60 -17.42
CA ALA A 376 37.15 23.24 -18.62
C ALA A 376 35.89 24.06 -18.27
N ASP A 377 35.76 25.25 -18.85
CA ASP A 377 34.61 26.16 -18.70
C ASP A 377 33.40 25.73 -19.56
N HIS A 378 32.21 26.25 -19.25
CA HIS A 378 31.59 27.25 -20.14
C HIS A 378 30.36 27.96 -19.53
N GLN A 379 30.54 29.28 -19.36
CA GLN A 379 29.56 30.38 -19.44
C GLN A 379 28.07 30.04 -19.62
N GLY A 380 27.22 30.53 -18.71
CA GLY A 380 25.76 30.42 -18.80
C GLY A 380 25.05 31.55 -19.55
N ARG A 381 23.73 31.42 -19.69
CA ARG A 381 22.79 32.48 -20.08
C ARG A 381 21.48 32.33 -19.29
N GLU A 382 21.08 33.37 -18.58
CA GLU A 382 19.73 33.49 -18.00
C GLU A 382 18.86 34.39 -18.89
N ASP A 383 17.56 34.08 -19.03
CA ASP A 383 16.55 34.98 -19.62
C ASP A 383 15.41 35.24 -18.61
N PRO A 384 15.32 36.44 -18.01
CA PRO A 384 14.39 36.71 -16.92
C PRO A 384 13.02 37.18 -17.43
N ARG A 385 12.15 36.26 -17.90
CA ARG A 385 10.80 36.66 -18.36
C ARG A 385 9.64 35.64 -18.22
N ARG A 386 9.16 35.42 -16.99
CA ARG A 386 7.73 35.09 -16.73
C ARG A 386 7.34 35.33 -15.25
N GLN A 387 6.54 36.36 -14.99
CA GLN A 387 5.96 36.66 -13.67
C GLN A 387 4.48 36.24 -13.59
N SER A 388 3.97 36.20 -12.35
CA SER A 388 2.55 36.38 -11.96
C SER A 388 1.49 35.54 -12.68
N GLY A 389 1.16 34.36 -12.14
CA GLY A 389 0.03 33.56 -12.62
C GLY A 389 -0.40 32.39 -11.70
N GLY A 390 -0.45 32.56 -10.36
CA GLY A 390 -0.69 31.39 -9.49
C GLY A 390 -1.09 31.60 -8.02
N LEU A 391 -1.61 32.76 -7.60
CA LEU A 391 -1.79 33.06 -6.17
C LEU A 391 -3.19 33.52 -5.72
N ARG A 392 -4.28 32.91 -6.22
CA ARG A 392 -5.65 33.18 -5.72
C ARG A 392 -6.53 31.97 -5.35
N LEU A 393 -6.15 30.72 -5.70
CA LEU A 393 -7.00 29.53 -5.47
C LEU A 393 -6.79 28.81 -4.11
N ARG A 394 -5.66 29.02 -3.41
CA ARG A 394 -5.37 28.31 -2.14
C ARG A 394 -6.10 28.84 -0.90
N LEU A 395 -6.75 30.00 -0.96
CA LEU A 395 -7.35 30.65 0.22
C LEU A 395 -8.81 30.28 0.52
N GLN A 396 -9.53 29.58 -0.37
CA GLN A 396 -10.91 29.18 -0.11
C GLN A 396 -11.02 27.87 0.70
N HIS A 397 -10.15 26.89 0.46
CA HIS A 397 -10.23 25.57 1.12
C HIS A 397 -10.00 25.64 2.64
N CYS A 398 -9.12 26.52 3.15
CA CYS A 398 -8.87 26.64 4.59
C CYS A 398 -10.13 27.01 5.40
N ARG A 399 -11.09 27.75 4.81
CA ARG A 399 -12.29 28.22 5.54
C ARG A 399 -13.39 27.16 5.72
N GLN A 400 -13.23 25.96 5.15
CA GLN A 400 -14.17 24.84 5.37
C GLN A 400 -13.73 23.91 6.50
N ALA A 401 -12.42 23.80 6.78
CA ALA A 401 -11.89 22.95 7.86
C ALA A 401 -12.39 23.40 9.25
N ASP A 402 -12.33 24.71 9.54
CA ASP A 402 -12.72 25.27 10.85
C ASP A 402 -14.18 24.99 11.25
N ARG A 403 -15.06 24.67 10.29
CA ARG A 403 -16.48 24.39 10.57
C ARG A 403 -16.75 22.96 11.06
N TRP A 404 -15.86 22.01 10.83
CA TRP A 404 -16.06 20.61 11.25
C TRP A 404 -15.77 20.41 12.75
N CYS A 405 -14.85 21.18 13.33
CA CYS A 405 -14.46 21.09 14.75
C CYS A 405 -15.48 21.64 15.76
N GLN A 406 -16.66 22.09 15.32
CA GLN A 406 -17.71 22.67 16.21
C GLN A 406 -19.06 21.93 16.14
N ALA A 407 -19.14 20.79 15.43
CA ALA A 407 -20.40 20.11 15.11
C ALA A 407 -20.54 18.70 15.72
N VAL A 408 -20.15 18.51 16.99
CA VAL A 408 -20.40 17.27 17.75
C VAL A 408 -21.37 17.55 18.90
N PRO A 409 -22.66 17.16 18.80
CA PRO A 409 -23.61 17.35 19.88
C PRO A 409 -23.36 16.35 21.02
N HIS A 410 -23.35 16.82 22.28
CA HIS A 410 -23.27 15.94 23.44
C HIS A 410 -24.47 14.98 23.50
N PRO A 411 -24.27 13.66 23.74
CA PRO A 411 -25.36 12.74 23.98
C PRO A 411 -26.06 13.08 25.30
N ARG A 412 -27.36 13.42 25.23
CA ARG A 412 -28.21 13.57 26.42
C ARG A 412 -28.46 12.18 27.03
N ARG A 413 -28.44 12.08 28.37
CA ARG A 413 -28.88 10.88 29.08
C ARG A 413 -30.34 10.60 28.78
N ALA A 414 -30.67 9.41 28.29
CA ALA A 414 -32.01 8.86 28.33
C ALA A 414 -32.24 8.12 29.67
N PRO A 415 -33.44 8.17 30.27
CA PRO A 415 -33.74 7.44 31.49
C PRO A 415 -34.08 5.97 31.21
N THR A 416 -33.80 5.10 32.18
CA THR A 416 -34.32 3.73 32.22
C THR A 416 -35.76 3.68 32.74
N PRO A 417 -36.65 2.90 32.10
CA PRO A 417 -37.81 2.32 32.76
C PRO A 417 -37.55 0.83 33.11
N TRP A 418 -38.19 0.34 34.16
CA TRP A 418 -38.32 -1.09 34.45
C TRP A 418 -39.61 -1.64 33.81
N ALA A 419 -39.54 -2.80 33.18
CA ALA A 419 -40.61 -3.80 33.07
C ALA A 419 -40.01 -5.11 32.52
#